data_AF-B7Q3R9-F1
#
_entry.id   AF-B7Q3R9-F1
#
_cell.length_a   1.000
_cell.length_b   1.000
_cell.length_c   1.000
_cell.angle_alpha   90.00
_cell.angle_beta   90.00
_cell.angle_gamma   90.00
#
_symmetry.space_group_name_H-M   'P 1'
#
loop_
_entity.id
_entity.type
_entity.pdbx_description
1 polymer ?
#
loop_
_entity_poly.entity_id
_entity_poly.type
_entity_poly.pdbx_seq_one_letter_code
_entity_poly.pdbx_strand_id
1 'polypeptide(L)'
;MDMSTYVKKVHFKLHESYPNQNRVVTKPPYEVTETGWGEFEIVIKIYFVDSTERPVTVYHILKLFQSETNIMLGKKQLVSESYDELIFSEPSAMMQQLLTSTRQLTLGPYKHECDFEEKKEKTLHAILSAKNKIRLEVADLKERLKVARETIDKYKTEISKLESQAEVDPGGSVAATS
;
A
#
# COMPACT_ATOMS: atom_id res chain seq x y z
N MET A 1 -19.13 -0.59 -18.88
CA MET A 1 -18.24 -1.09 -19.95
C MET A 1 -18.49 -2.59 -20.07
N ASP A 2 -18.63 -3.14 -21.27
CA ASP A 2 -18.76 -4.60 -21.44
C ASP A 2 -17.42 -5.32 -21.30
N MET A 3 -17.16 -5.90 -20.11
CA MET A 3 -15.94 -6.67 -19.90
C MET A 3 -15.87 -7.93 -20.78
N SER A 4 -16.99 -8.46 -21.25
CA SER A 4 -17.02 -9.70 -22.03
C SER A 4 -16.38 -9.60 -23.41
N THR A 5 -16.13 -8.38 -23.88
CA THR A 5 -15.45 -8.10 -25.16
C THR A 5 -13.97 -8.46 -25.12
N TYR A 6 -13.30 -8.23 -23.99
CA TYR A 6 -11.87 -8.49 -23.83
C TYR A 6 -11.57 -9.59 -22.80
N VAL A 7 -12.51 -9.95 -21.93
CA VAL A 7 -12.40 -11.08 -20.99
C VAL A 7 -13.00 -12.34 -21.60
N LYS A 8 -12.17 -13.38 -21.76
CA LYS A 8 -12.58 -14.71 -22.25
C LYS A 8 -13.26 -15.53 -21.16
N LYS A 9 -12.68 -15.52 -19.96
CA LYS A 9 -13.17 -16.27 -18.79
C LYS A 9 -12.49 -15.81 -17.51
N VAL A 10 -13.17 -16.01 -16.39
CA VAL A 10 -12.65 -15.80 -15.05
C VAL A 10 -12.65 -17.14 -14.32
N HIS A 11 -11.50 -17.50 -13.76
CA HIS A 11 -11.36 -18.68 -12.91
C HIS A 11 -11.36 -18.25 -11.45
N PHE A 12 -12.22 -18.85 -10.64
CA PHE A 12 -12.22 -18.71 -9.19
C PHE A 12 -11.71 -20.00 -8.59
N LYS A 13 -10.55 -19.96 -7.93
CA LYS A 13 -10.05 -21.07 -7.13
C LYS A 13 -10.46 -20.86 -5.68
N LEU A 14 -11.44 -21.65 -5.26
CA LEU A 14 -11.93 -21.72 -3.88
C LEU A 14 -11.02 -22.61 -3.02
N HIS A 15 -11.30 -22.64 -1.73
CA HIS A 15 -10.68 -23.55 -0.78
C HIS A 15 -10.88 -25.03 -1.18
N GLU A 16 -9.90 -25.87 -0.87
CA GLU A 16 -9.89 -27.31 -1.23
C GLU A 16 -11.05 -28.12 -0.65
N SER A 17 -11.69 -27.62 0.41
CA SER A 17 -12.88 -28.23 1.00
C SER A 17 -14.12 -28.16 0.10
N TYR A 18 -14.14 -27.30 -0.92
CA TYR A 18 -15.28 -27.18 -1.83
C TYR A 18 -15.22 -28.24 -2.95
N PRO A 19 -16.34 -28.91 -3.26
CA PRO A 19 -16.43 -29.72 -4.46
C PRO A 19 -16.24 -28.81 -5.68
N ASN A 20 -15.42 -29.29 -6.63
CA ASN A 20 -15.03 -28.52 -7.80
C ASN A 20 -14.48 -27.14 -7.44
N GLN A 21 -13.44 -27.07 -6.60
CA GLN A 21 -12.89 -25.81 -6.11
C GLN A 21 -12.47 -24.82 -7.22
N ASN A 22 -12.19 -25.30 -8.44
CA ASN A 22 -11.89 -24.45 -9.59
C ASN A 22 -13.18 -24.18 -10.39
N ARG A 23 -13.77 -23.00 -10.21
CA ARG A 23 -14.95 -22.54 -10.95
C ARG A 23 -14.53 -21.68 -12.13
N VAL A 24 -15.16 -21.88 -13.28
CA VAL A 24 -14.85 -21.12 -14.49
C VAL A 24 -16.12 -20.45 -14.99
N VAL A 25 -16.09 -19.12 -15.08
CA VAL A 25 -17.19 -18.30 -15.58
C VAL A 25 -16.76 -17.62 -16.87
N THR A 26 -17.51 -17.86 -17.96
CA THR A 26 -17.14 -17.39 -19.31
C THR A 26 -17.91 -16.16 -19.76
N LYS A 27 -19.02 -15.82 -19.08
CA LYS A 27 -19.88 -14.69 -19.41
C LYS A 27 -20.28 -13.93 -18.14
N PRO A 28 -20.53 -12.61 -18.22
CA PRO A 28 -21.00 -11.84 -17.09
C PRO A 28 -22.42 -12.30 -16.65
N PRO A 29 -22.78 -12.13 -15.36
CA PRO A 29 -21.94 -11.64 -14.27
C PRO A 29 -20.83 -12.65 -13.89
N TYR A 30 -19.60 -12.16 -13.70
CA TYR A 30 -18.46 -12.99 -13.32
C TYR A 30 -18.47 -13.20 -11.80
N GLU A 31 -19.41 -14.02 -11.32
CA GLU A 31 -19.62 -14.27 -9.90
C GLU A 31 -19.79 -15.75 -9.59
N VAL A 32 -19.51 -16.12 -8.34
CA VAL A 32 -19.72 -17.47 -7.79
C VAL A 32 -20.47 -17.31 -6.48
N THR A 33 -21.61 -17.98 -6.35
CA THR A 33 -22.38 -18.04 -5.10
C THR A 33 -22.18 -19.39 -4.45
N GLU A 34 -21.80 -19.39 -3.17
CA GLU A 34 -21.55 -20.58 -2.37
C GLU A 34 -21.91 -20.35 -0.90
N THR A 35 -22.06 -21.44 -0.15
CA THR A 35 -22.28 -21.41 1.31
C THR A 35 -21.06 -21.95 2.05
N GLY A 36 -20.64 -21.28 3.12
CA GLY A 36 -19.52 -21.70 3.94
C GLY A 36 -19.48 -21.01 5.29
N TRP A 37 -18.55 -21.45 6.13
CA TRP A 37 -18.38 -20.98 7.51
C TRP A 37 -17.00 -20.38 7.79
N GLY A 38 -16.06 -20.53 6.86
CA GLY A 38 -14.68 -20.08 7.02
C GLY A 38 -14.30 -18.97 6.04
N GLU A 39 -13.40 -18.10 6.48
CA GLU A 39 -12.72 -17.12 5.63
C GLU A 39 -11.49 -17.77 4.99
N PHE A 40 -11.27 -17.49 3.72
CA PHE A 40 -10.11 -17.99 2.99
C PHE A 40 -9.77 -17.09 1.81
N GLU A 41 -8.56 -17.22 1.30
CA GLU A 41 -8.14 -16.52 0.09
C GLU A 41 -8.70 -17.22 -1.16
N ILE A 42 -9.45 -16.46 -1.96
CA ILE A 42 -9.89 -16.84 -3.29
C ILE A 42 -8.86 -16.33 -4.29
N VAL A 43 -8.35 -17.22 -5.14
CA VAL A 43 -7.49 -16.84 -6.26
C VAL A 43 -8.36 -16.66 -7.49
N ILE A 44 -8.46 -15.42 -7.98
CA ILE A 44 -9.25 -15.05 -9.14
C ILE A 44 -8.29 -14.85 -10.32
N LYS A 45 -8.41 -15.66 -11.36
CA LYS A 45 -7.57 -15.55 -12.55
C LYS A 45 -8.40 -15.16 -13.77
N ILE A 46 -8.10 -13.98 -14.31
CA ILE A 46 -8.79 -13.38 -15.45
C ILE A 46 -8.01 -13.72 -16.72
N TYR A 47 -8.66 -14.38 -17.66
CA TYR A 47 -8.11 -14.70 -18.97
C TYR A 47 -8.72 -13.80 -20.03
N PHE A 48 -7.89 -13.26 -20.92
CA PHE A 48 -8.31 -12.38 -22.00
C PHE A 48 -8.67 -13.16 -23.26
N VAL A 49 -9.46 -12.52 -24.12
CA VAL A 49 -9.84 -13.06 -25.45
C VAL A 49 -8.59 -13.25 -26.30
N ASP A 50 -7.69 -12.27 -26.27
CA ASP A 50 -6.35 -12.41 -26.80
C ASP A 50 -5.51 -13.32 -25.90
N SER A 51 -5.12 -14.49 -26.43
CA SER A 51 -4.30 -15.47 -25.73
C SER A 51 -2.83 -15.09 -25.60
N THR A 52 -2.38 -14.06 -26.32
CA THR A 52 -1.01 -13.53 -26.18
C THR A 52 -0.86 -12.66 -24.94
N GLU A 53 -1.97 -12.09 -24.46
CA GLU A 53 -2.00 -11.30 -23.23
C GLU A 53 -1.94 -12.21 -22.00
N ARG A 54 -1.13 -11.85 -21.01
CA ARG A 54 -0.92 -12.69 -19.83
C ARG A 54 -2.16 -12.63 -18.92
N PRO A 55 -2.66 -13.78 -18.41
CA PRO A 55 -3.75 -13.76 -17.46
C PRO A 55 -3.39 -12.99 -16.18
N VAL A 56 -4.32 -12.16 -15.70
CA VAL A 56 -4.15 -11.44 -14.43
C VAL A 56 -4.62 -12.33 -13.28
N THR A 57 -3.85 -12.36 -12.20
CA THR A 57 -4.22 -13.09 -10.97
C THR A 57 -4.45 -12.08 -9.84
N VAL A 58 -5.64 -12.11 -9.27
CA VAL A 58 -6.07 -11.30 -8.13
C VAL A 58 -6.29 -12.24 -6.94
N TYR A 59 -5.89 -11.80 -5.76
CA TYR A 59 -6.06 -12.52 -4.50
C TYR A 59 -7.07 -11.77 -3.65
N HIS A 60 -8.14 -12.44 -3.26
CA HIS A 60 -9.21 -11.81 -2.51
C HIS A 60 -9.55 -12.64 -1.27
N ILE A 61 -9.45 -12.04 -0.08
CA ILE A 61 -9.86 -12.69 1.16
C ILE A 61 -11.39 -12.65 1.26
N LEU A 62 -12.04 -13.81 1.18
CA LEU A 62 -13.46 -13.95 1.46
C LEU A 62 -13.70 -13.69 2.95
N LYS A 63 -14.40 -12.60 3.26
CA LYS A 63 -14.75 -12.24 4.64
C LYS A 63 -16.20 -12.65 4.95
N LEU A 64 -16.38 -13.29 6.09
CA LEU A 64 -17.68 -13.71 6.63
C LEU A 64 -17.97 -13.04 7.98
N PHE A 65 -16.94 -12.65 8.73
CA PHE A 65 -17.10 -12.08 10.06
C PHE A 65 -17.13 -10.55 10.03
N GLN A 66 -18.17 -9.99 10.64
CA GLN A 66 -18.29 -8.55 10.82
C GLN A 66 -17.47 -8.08 12.02
N SER A 67 -16.99 -6.85 11.99
CA SER A 67 -16.44 -6.17 13.17
C SER A 67 -17.55 -5.97 14.22
N GLU A 68 -17.20 -6.05 15.52
CA GLU A 68 -18.14 -5.83 16.64
C GLU A 68 -19.00 -4.57 16.48
N THR A 69 -18.41 -3.46 16.02
CA THR A 69 -19.12 -2.20 15.76
C THR A 69 -20.26 -2.35 14.73
N ASN A 70 -20.04 -3.10 13.65
CA ASN A 70 -21.05 -3.31 12.61
C ASN A 70 -22.19 -4.22 13.10
N ILE A 71 -21.87 -5.19 13.97
CA ILE A 71 -22.86 -6.05 14.64
C ILE A 71 -23.73 -5.20 15.57
N MET A 72 -23.13 -4.31 16.37
CA MET A 72 -23.87 -3.39 17.25
C MET A 72 -24.75 -2.41 16.49
N LEU A 73 -24.35 -2.01 15.28
CA LEU A 73 -25.14 -1.17 14.37
C LEU A 73 -26.25 -1.96 13.63
N GLY A 74 -26.41 -3.27 13.89
CA GLY A 74 -27.46 -4.10 13.31
C GLY A 74 -27.31 -4.38 11.82
N LYS A 75 -26.10 -4.25 11.25
CA LYS A 75 -25.88 -4.54 9.82
C LYS A 75 -25.98 -6.05 9.58
N LYS A 76 -26.91 -6.46 8.72
CA LYS A 76 -27.16 -7.88 8.42
C LYS A 76 -26.24 -8.45 7.33
N GLN A 77 -25.68 -7.58 6.47
CA GLN A 77 -24.86 -7.97 5.34
C GLN A 77 -23.43 -7.47 5.53
N LEU A 78 -22.47 -8.35 5.29
CA LEU A 78 -21.05 -8.01 5.19
C LEU A 78 -20.69 -7.93 3.70
N VAL A 79 -20.07 -6.82 3.31
CA VAL A 79 -19.57 -6.60 1.95
C VAL A 79 -18.09 -6.26 2.05
N SER A 80 -17.26 -7.05 1.37
CA SER A 80 -15.82 -6.85 1.28
C SER A 80 -15.46 -6.65 -0.19
N GLU A 81 -15.42 -5.39 -0.63
CA GLU A 81 -15.09 -5.01 -2.01
C GLU A 81 -13.72 -4.32 -2.05
N SER A 82 -12.93 -4.62 -3.09
CA SER A 82 -11.64 -3.98 -3.35
C SER A 82 -11.60 -3.45 -4.78
N TYR A 83 -11.18 -2.19 -4.93
CA TYR A 83 -10.89 -1.60 -6.22
C TYR A 83 -9.50 -2.03 -6.69
N ASP A 84 -9.39 -2.35 -7.99
CA ASP A 84 -8.13 -2.71 -8.63
C ASP A 84 -8.12 -2.20 -10.08
N GLU A 85 -6.94 -1.94 -10.63
CA GLU A 85 -6.72 -1.40 -11.98
C GLU A 85 -5.95 -2.40 -12.83
N LEU A 86 -6.56 -2.85 -13.93
CA LEU A 86 -5.87 -3.70 -14.91
C LEU A 86 -5.09 -2.82 -15.89
N ILE A 87 -3.76 -2.77 -15.70
CA ILE A 87 -2.86 -1.98 -16.54
C ILE A 87 -2.29 -2.83 -17.67
N PHE A 88 -2.52 -2.39 -18.91
CA PHE A 88 -1.93 -2.98 -20.12
C PHE A 88 -0.88 -2.02 -20.68
N SER A 89 0.39 -2.23 -20.35
CA SER A 89 1.48 -1.32 -20.75
C SER A 89 1.77 -1.35 -22.26
N GLU A 90 1.68 -2.52 -22.88
CA GLU A 90 1.93 -2.75 -24.30
C GLU A 90 0.92 -3.77 -24.85
N PRO A 91 -0.37 -3.40 -24.96
CA PRO A 91 -1.39 -4.32 -25.45
C PRO A 91 -1.11 -4.67 -26.92
N SER A 92 -1.42 -5.90 -27.31
CA SER A 92 -1.43 -6.28 -28.72
C SER A 92 -2.41 -5.39 -29.51
N ALA A 93 -2.25 -5.32 -30.85
CA ALA A 93 -3.19 -4.59 -31.69
C ALA A 93 -4.64 -5.08 -31.53
N MET A 94 -4.83 -6.39 -31.34
CA MET A 94 -6.15 -6.99 -31.08
C MET A 94 -6.69 -6.53 -29.72
N MET A 95 -5.88 -6.62 -28.66
CA MET A 95 -6.29 -6.23 -27.32
C MET A 95 -6.61 -4.74 -27.25
N GLN A 96 -5.80 -3.89 -27.88
CA GLN A 96 -6.04 -2.46 -27.99
C GLN A 96 -7.38 -2.17 -28.68
N GLN A 97 -7.69 -2.86 -29.78
CA GLN A 97 -8.97 -2.72 -30.46
C GLN A 97 -10.14 -3.15 -29.56
N LEU A 98 -10.01 -4.27 -28.82
CA LEU A 98 -11.06 -4.73 -27.90
C LEU A 98 -11.29 -3.74 -26.75
N LEU A 99 -10.22 -3.24 -26.14
CA LEU A 99 -10.28 -2.27 -25.04
C LEU A 99 -10.93 -0.95 -25.48
N THR A 100 -10.66 -0.48 -26.70
CA THR A 100 -11.17 0.80 -27.23
C THR A 100 -12.55 0.71 -27.87
N SER A 101 -12.92 -0.45 -28.42
CA SER A 101 -14.21 -0.64 -29.12
C SER A 101 -15.37 -0.98 -28.18
N THR A 102 -15.10 -1.09 -26.87
CA THR A 102 -16.11 -1.53 -25.89
C THR A 102 -17.18 -0.46 -25.67
N ARG A 103 -18.45 -0.79 -25.94
CA ARG A 103 -19.59 0.07 -25.60
C ARG A 103 -19.91 -0.01 -24.10
N GLN A 104 -20.45 1.07 -23.54
CA GLN A 104 -21.01 1.05 -22.18
C GLN A 104 -22.31 0.22 -22.20
N LEU A 105 -22.36 -0.88 -21.44
CA LEU A 105 -23.57 -1.72 -21.30
C LEU A 105 -24.67 -1.08 -20.46
N THR A 106 -24.33 -0.19 -19.53
CA THR A 106 -25.28 0.28 -18.52
C THR A 106 -25.79 1.68 -18.87
N LEU A 107 -27.11 1.85 -18.93
CA LEU A 107 -27.81 3.14 -19.04
C LEU A 107 -27.69 4.01 -17.76
N GLY A 108 -26.84 3.61 -16.81
CA GLY A 108 -26.55 4.35 -15.58
C GLY A 108 -25.21 3.92 -14.97
N PRO A 109 -24.63 4.74 -14.07
CA PRO A 109 -23.41 4.39 -13.35
C PRO A 109 -23.66 3.16 -12.46
N TYR A 110 -22.80 2.14 -12.58
CA TYR A 110 -22.77 1.04 -11.60
C TYR A 110 -22.39 1.63 -10.25
N LYS A 111 -23.30 1.55 -9.27
CA LYS A 111 -23.10 2.14 -7.94
C LYS A 111 -22.39 1.11 -7.06
N HIS A 112 -21.09 1.31 -6.84
CA HIS A 112 -20.36 0.57 -5.82
C HIS A 112 -20.96 0.85 -4.44
N GLU A 113 -21.05 -0.17 -3.58
CA GLU A 113 -21.45 0.02 -2.18
C GLU A 113 -20.34 0.69 -1.36
N CYS A 114 -19.08 0.58 -1.81
CA CYS A 114 -17.96 1.35 -1.27
C CYS A 114 -17.73 2.62 -2.10
N ASP A 115 -17.69 3.78 -1.43
CA ASP A 115 -17.22 5.02 -2.06
C ASP A 115 -15.69 5.00 -2.13
N PHE A 116 -15.18 4.49 -3.24
CA PHE A 116 -13.74 4.39 -3.48
C PHE A 116 -13.06 5.75 -3.63
N GLU A 117 -13.78 6.77 -4.09
CA GLU A 117 -13.19 8.10 -4.28
C GLU A 117 -13.01 8.79 -2.92
N GLU A 118 -14.01 8.71 -2.04
CA GLU A 118 -13.87 9.20 -0.66
C GLU A 118 -12.74 8.46 0.08
N LYS A 119 -12.67 7.13 -0.08
CA LYS A 119 -11.61 6.32 0.54
C LYS A 119 -10.23 6.72 0.03
N LYS A 120 -10.09 6.93 -1.29
CA LYS A 120 -8.87 7.42 -1.93
C LYS A 120 -8.46 8.79 -1.40
N GLU A 121 -9.38 9.75 -1.31
CA GLU A 121 -9.09 11.08 -0.76
C GLU A 121 -8.60 11.00 0.69
N LYS A 122 -9.30 10.25 1.54
CA LYS A 122 -8.92 10.05 2.94
C LYS A 122 -7.53 9.40 3.07
N THR A 123 -7.28 8.34 2.30
CA THR A 123 -6.00 7.65 2.30
C THR A 123 -4.89 8.56 1.79
N LEU A 124 -5.11 9.30 0.70
CA LEU A 124 -4.13 10.24 0.17
C LEU A 124 -3.81 11.36 1.17
N HIS A 125 -4.82 11.93 1.82
CA HIS A 125 -4.64 12.93 2.86
C HIS A 125 -3.81 12.38 4.03
N ALA A 126 -4.10 11.16 4.49
CA ALA A 126 -3.33 10.49 5.54
C ALA A 126 -1.85 10.30 5.14
N ILE A 127 -1.59 9.85 3.91
CA ILE A 127 -0.23 9.67 3.37
C ILE A 127 0.51 11.00 3.31
N LEU A 128 -0.11 12.06 2.81
CA LEU A 128 0.51 13.39 2.70
C LEU A 128 0.82 13.99 4.07
N SER A 129 -0.09 13.82 5.03
CA SER A 129 0.11 14.25 6.42
C SER A 129 1.29 13.50 7.06
N ALA A 130 1.33 12.17 6.93
CA ALA A 130 2.43 11.35 7.43
C ALA A 130 3.78 11.73 6.78
N LYS A 131 3.79 11.94 5.46
CA LYS A 131 4.99 12.41 4.72
C LYS A 131 5.49 13.75 5.24
N ASN A 132 4.58 14.69 5.52
CA ASN A 132 4.95 15.99 6.08
C ASN A 132 5.50 15.88 7.50
N LYS A 133 4.89 15.04 8.36
CA LYS A 133 5.38 14.81 9.71
C LYS A 133 6.80 14.24 9.71
N ILE A 134 7.03 13.19 8.91
CA ILE A 134 8.37 12.57 8.75
C ILE A 134 9.38 13.60 8.24
N ARG A 135 9.01 14.42 7.26
CA ARG A 135 9.87 15.47 6.72
C ARG A 135 10.30 16.48 7.81
N LEU A 136 9.38 16.89 8.68
CA LEU A 136 9.67 17.82 9.78
C LEU A 136 10.58 17.16 10.84
N GLU A 137 10.30 15.91 11.21
CA GLU A 137 11.13 15.15 12.14
C GLU A 137 12.56 14.96 11.63
N VAL A 138 12.72 14.64 10.35
CA VAL A 138 14.03 14.53 9.70
C VAL A 138 14.77 15.87 9.71
N ALA A 139 14.06 16.99 9.51
CA ALA A 139 14.66 18.32 9.56
C ALA A 139 15.15 18.66 10.98
N ASP A 140 14.33 18.41 12.00
CA ASP A 140 14.70 18.64 13.41
C ASP A 140 15.90 17.77 13.83
N LEU A 141 15.89 16.47 13.49
CA LEU A 141 17.01 15.59 13.79
C LEU A 141 18.30 16.02 13.09
N LYS A 142 18.22 16.51 11.84
CA LYS A 142 19.37 17.07 11.14
C LYS A 142 19.94 18.30 11.83
N GLU A 143 19.08 19.20 12.31
CA GLU A 143 19.53 20.40 13.03
C GLU A 143 20.18 20.03 14.36
N ARG A 144 19.56 19.13 15.14
CA ARG A 144 20.16 18.62 16.39
C ARG A 144 21.51 17.96 16.15
N LEU A 145 21.65 17.19 15.08
CA LEU A 145 22.92 16.56 14.69
C LEU A 145 23.99 17.62 14.36
N LYS A 146 23.60 18.68 13.65
CA LYS A 146 24.49 19.80 13.31
C LYS A 146 24.96 20.52 14.59
N VAL A 147 24.05 20.90 15.47
CA VAL A 147 24.37 21.55 16.75
C VAL A 147 25.27 20.67 17.61
N ALA A 148 24.98 19.37 17.69
CA ALA A 148 25.82 18.43 18.43
C ALA A 148 27.24 18.35 17.86
N ARG A 149 27.41 18.33 16.53
CA ARG A 149 28.73 18.35 15.88
C ARG A 149 29.49 19.64 16.18
N GLU A 150 28.85 20.80 16.03
CA GLU A 150 29.47 22.10 16.34
C GLU A 150 29.89 22.20 17.81
N THR A 151 29.10 21.63 18.71
CA THR A 151 29.41 21.58 20.15
C THR A 151 30.61 20.67 20.43
N ILE A 152 30.68 19.49 19.79
CA ILE A 152 31.82 18.59 19.88
C ILE A 152 33.10 19.29 19.38
N ASP A 153 33.02 20.01 18.26
CA ASP A 153 34.18 20.70 17.69
C ASP A 153 34.67 21.85 18.58
N LYS A 154 33.74 22.60 19.20
CA LYS A 154 34.08 23.62 20.21
C LYS A 154 34.81 23.01 21.41
N TYR A 155 34.26 21.97 22.02
CA TYR A 155 34.88 21.34 23.19
C TYR A 155 36.24 20.72 22.86
N LYS A 156 36.39 20.10 21.68
CA LYS A 156 37.70 19.61 21.22
C LYS A 156 38.74 20.74 21.12
N THR A 157 38.35 21.88 20.55
CA THR A 157 39.24 23.04 20.40
C THR A 157 39.65 23.62 21.76
N GLU A 158 38.72 23.67 22.71
CA GLU A 158 38.95 24.16 24.06
C GLU A 158 39.87 23.23 24.87
N ILE A 159 39.66 21.91 24.76
CA ILE A 159 40.55 20.90 25.34
C ILE A 159 41.97 21.05 24.80
N SER A 160 42.17 21.15 23.48
CA SER A 160 43.51 21.33 22.90
C SER A 160 44.18 22.64 23.31
N LYS A 161 43.42 23.72 23.54
CA LYS A 161 43.95 24.98 24.09
C LYS A 161 44.41 24.82 25.54
N LEU A 162 43.63 24.15 26.38
CA LEU A 162 43.97 23.92 27.79
C LEU A 162 45.19 22.99 27.93
N GLU A 163 45.28 21.94 27.10
CA GLU A 163 46.44 21.04 27.05
C GLU A 163 47.71 21.79 26.64
N SER A 164 47.64 22.63 25.60
CA SER A 164 48.79 23.44 25.18
C SER A 164 49.16 24.55 26.18
N GLN A 165 48.25 25.01 27.03
CA GLN A 165 48.57 25.96 28.12
C GLN A 165 49.20 25.26 29.33
N ALA A 166 48.85 24.00 29.58
CA ALA A 166 49.43 23.20 30.66
C ALA A 166 50.86 22.74 30.35
N GLU A 167 51.25 22.59 29.08
CA GLU A 167 52.62 22.24 28.69
C GLU A 167 53.60 23.43 28.70
N VAL A 168 53.11 24.68 28.76
CA VAL A 168 53.94 25.91 28.70
C VAL A 168 54.35 26.43 30.09
N ASP A 169 53.89 25.82 31.19
CA ASP A 169 54.32 26.19 32.56
C ASP A 169 55.25 25.16 33.22
N PRO A 170 56.56 25.14 32.88
CA PRO A 170 57.58 24.58 33.74
C PRO A 170 58.35 25.72 34.42
N GLY A 171 57.89 26.22 35.57
CA GLY A 171 58.81 26.90 36.49
C GLY A 171 58.24 27.99 37.38
N GLY A 172 57.76 27.60 38.56
CA GLY A 172 57.66 28.46 39.74
C GLY A 172 58.59 27.97 40.86
N SER A 173 59.81 28.49 40.88
CA SER A 173 60.84 28.25 41.89
C SER A 173 60.35 28.51 43.32
N VAL A 174 60.48 27.52 44.21
CA VAL A 174 60.51 27.75 45.67
C VAL A 174 61.99 27.79 46.09
N ALA A 175 62.56 28.99 46.08
CA ALA A 175 63.83 29.30 46.71
C ALA A 175 63.62 29.69 48.18
N ALA A 176 64.52 29.19 49.03
CA ALA A 176 64.54 29.27 50.48
C ALA A 176 64.86 30.67 51.05
N THR A 177 64.38 30.93 52.28
CA THR A 177 64.96 31.82 53.33
C THR A 177 64.12 31.61 54.60
N SER A 178 64.60 31.51 55.85
CA SER A 178 65.92 31.47 56.50
C SER A 178 65.72 30.83 57.88
#